data_AF-A0A2Z5YXS5-F1
#
_entry.id   AF-A0A2Z5YXS5-F1
#
_cell.length_a   1.000
_cell.length_b   1.000
_cell.length_c   1.000
_cell.angle_alpha   90.00
_cell.angle_beta   90.00
_cell.angle_gamma   90.00
#
_symmetry.space_group_name_H-M   'P 1'
#
loop_
_entity.id
_entity.type
_entity.pdbx_description
1 polymer ?
#
loop_
_entity_poly.entity_id
_entity_poly.type
_entity_poly.pdbx_seq_one_letter_code
_entity_poly.pdbx_strand_id
1 'polypeptide(L)' 'MDWPRGRTGPSLRGFDDVGLIAGELPNTPANLAAFVRNAPLAKAGSTMPAMPLTSAEARDVAAYLHAIDDE' A
#
# COMPACT_ATOMS: atom_id res chain seq x y z
N MET A 1 1.67 -24.57 -10.74
CA MET A 1 2.45 -23.97 -9.64
C MET A 1 1.52 -23.00 -8.95
N ASP A 2 1.10 -23.28 -7.72
CA ASP A 2 0.34 -22.32 -6.93
C ASP A 2 1.31 -21.31 -6.32
N TRP A 3 1.09 -20.03 -6.62
CA TRP A 3 1.83 -18.95 -5.98
C TRP A 3 1.52 -18.90 -4.47
N PRO A 4 2.48 -18.57 -3.59
CA PRO A 4 2.21 -18.43 -2.17
C PRO A 4 1.08 -17.42 -1.89
N ARG A 5 0.10 -17.85 -1.09
CA ARG A 5 -0.99 -17.00 -0.60
C ARG A 5 -0.50 -16.23 0.65
N GLY A 6 -0.03 -15.00 0.44
CA GLY A 6 0.34 -14.11 1.54
C GLY A 6 -0.85 -13.83 2.47
N ARG A 7 -0.64 -13.91 3.79
CA ARG A 7 -1.65 -13.64 4.83
C ARG A 7 -1.17 -12.69 5.94
N THR A 8 0.04 -12.16 5.80
CA THR A 8 0.69 -11.33 6.82
C THR A 8 0.14 -9.89 6.86
N GLY A 9 -0.44 -9.43 5.75
CA GLY A 9 -1.06 -8.11 5.63
C GLY A 9 -2.56 -8.20 5.30
N PRO A 10 -3.26 -7.06 5.34
CA PRO A 10 -4.64 -6.97 4.89
C PRO A 10 -4.74 -7.25 3.38
N SER A 11 -5.96 -7.51 2.91
CA SER A 11 -6.25 -7.52 1.48
C SER A 11 -5.92 -6.15 0.86
N LEU A 12 -5.38 -6.17 -0.35
CA LEU A 12 -5.15 -4.97 -1.18
C LEU A 12 -6.16 -4.87 -2.34
N ARG A 13 -7.17 -5.75 -2.37
CA ARG A 13 -8.27 -5.71 -3.34
C ARG A 13 -9.22 -4.56 -3.00
N GLY A 14 -9.74 -3.85 -4.00
CA GLY A 14 -10.60 -2.67 -3.81
C GLY A 14 -9.93 -1.60 -2.95
N PHE A 15 -8.63 -1.34 -3.18
CA PHE A 15 -7.88 -0.44 -2.30
C PHE A 15 -8.28 1.03 -2.48
N ASP A 16 -8.88 1.38 -3.60
CA ASP A 16 -9.46 2.69 -3.87
C ASP A 16 -10.62 3.04 -2.92
N ASP A 17 -11.43 2.06 -2.50
CA ASP A 17 -12.51 2.22 -1.53
C ASP A 17 -12.02 2.41 -0.07
N VAL A 18 -10.75 2.15 0.20
CA VAL A 18 -10.16 2.32 1.54
C VAL A 18 -10.08 3.81 1.88
N GLY A 19 -10.81 4.28 2.90
CA GLY A 19 -10.76 5.69 3.31
C GLY A 19 -9.43 6.12 3.95
N LEU A 20 -8.86 5.28 4.82
CA LEU A 20 -7.61 5.55 5.54
C LEU A 20 -6.57 4.44 5.34
N ILE A 21 -5.39 4.81 4.86
CA ILE A 21 -4.23 3.92 4.78
C ILE A 21 -3.75 3.61 6.20
N ALA A 22 -3.77 2.33 6.54
CA ALA A 22 -3.39 1.81 7.86
C ALA A 22 -4.11 2.44 9.06
N GLY A 23 -5.26 3.11 8.83
CA GLY A 23 -6.03 3.84 9.84
C GLY A 23 -5.49 5.23 10.20
N GLU A 24 -4.45 5.72 9.53
CA GLU A 24 -3.74 6.95 9.92
C GLU A 24 -3.79 8.04 8.84
N LEU A 25 -3.60 7.68 7.56
CA LEU A 25 -3.45 8.65 6.48
C LEU A 25 -4.65 8.62 5.52
N PRO A 26 -5.17 9.77 5.07
CA PRO A 26 -6.14 9.80 3.95
C PRO A 26 -5.59 9.06 2.74
N ASN A 27 -6.41 8.22 2.10
CA ASN A 27 -6.02 7.45 0.92
C ASN A 27 -5.94 8.32 -0.33
N THR A 28 -4.85 9.09 -0.44
CA THR A 28 -4.49 9.84 -1.64
C THR A 28 -3.32 9.15 -2.34
N PRO A 29 -3.17 9.28 -3.67
CA PRO A 29 -2.04 8.68 -4.38
C PRO A 29 -0.67 9.09 -3.81
N ALA A 30 -0.55 10.34 -3.35
CA ALA A 30 0.68 10.85 -2.74
C ALA A 30 0.97 10.18 -1.39
N ASN A 31 -0.04 10.05 -0.52
CA ASN A 31 0.12 9.39 0.77
C ASN A 31 0.38 7.89 0.60
N LEU A 32 -0.29 7.24 -0.34
CA LEU A 32 -0.08 5.82 -0.63
C LEU A 32 1.33 5.57 -1.14
N ALA A 33 1.85 6.38 -2.07
CA ALA A 33 3.23 6.26 -2.54
C ALA A 33 4.23 6.47 -1.40
N ALA A 34 4.00 7.45 -0.52
CA ALA A 34 4.87 7.67 0.64
C ALA A 34 4.83 6.49 1.63
N PHE A 35 3.64 5.95 1.90
CA PHE A 35 3.44 4.80 2.77
C PHE A 35 4.11 3.54 2.21
N VAL A 36 3.91 3.24 0.93
CA VAL A 36 4.52 2.08 0.27
C VAL A 36 6.04 2.13 0.34
N ARG A 37 6.63 3.33 0.21
CA ARG A 37 8.08 3.51 0.31
C ARG A 37 8.58 3.34 1.75
N ASN A 38 7.86 3.88 2.75
CA ASN A 38 8.27 3.78 4.16
C ASN A 38 7.08 3.80 5.12
N ALA A 39 6.43 2.65 5.29
CA ALA A 39 5.28 2.49 6.18
C ALA A 39 5.62 2.76 7.67
N PRO A 40 6.79 2.35 8.21
CA PRO A 40 7.13 2.63 9.60
C PRO A 40 7.23 4.12 9.95
N LEU A 41 7.54 5.00 8.98
CA LEU A 41 7.51 6.45 9.20
C LEU A 41 6.08 7.02 9.31
N ALA A 42 5.12 6.42 8.59
CA ALA A 42 3.73 6.85 8.61
C ALA A 42 2.96 6.27 9.80
N LYS A 43 3.24 5.01 10.15
CA LYS A 43 2.61 4.29 11.26
C LYS A 43 3.68 3.59 12.09
N ALA A 44 3.98 4.16 13.26
CA ALA A 44 4.87 3.52 14.23
C ALA A 44 4.33 2.12 14.60
N GLY A 45 5.19 1.10 14.53
CA GLY A 45 4.80 -0.29 14.76
C GLY A 45 4.17 -1.00 13.55
N SER A 46 4.16 -0.39 12.36
CA SER A 46 3.82 -1.09 11.12
C SER A 46 4.71 -2.32 10.90
N THR A 47 4.11 -3.45 10.52
CA THR A 47 4.82 -4.67 10.13
C THR A 47 5.29 -4.66 8.68
N MET A 48 4.80 -3.71 7.87
CA MET A 48 5.30 -3.47 6.52
C MET A 48 6.65 -2.75 6.62
N PRO A 49 7.75 -3.32 6.09
CA PRO A 49 9.07 -2.70 6.17
C PRO A 49 9.18 -1.50 5.21
N ALA A 50 10.25 -0.72 5.35
CA ALA A 50 10.62 0.26 4.33
C ALA A 50 11.04 -0.47 3.04
N MET A 51 10.40 -0.12 1.92
CA MET A 51 10.61 -0.78 0.64
C MET A 51 11.70 -0.05 -0.14
N PRO A 52 12.62 -0.77 -0.83
CA PRO A 52 13.70 -0.17 -1.61
C PRO A 52 13.17 0.33 -2.97
N LEU A 53 12.19 1.24 -2.94
CA LEU A 53 11.55 1.81 -4.12
C LEU A 53 11.99 3.26 -4.32
N THR A 54 12.23 3.62 -5.57
CA THR A 54 12.33 5.01 -5.98
C THR A 54 10.99 5.72 -5.83
N SER A 55 11.00 7.05 -5.88
CA SER A 55 9.76 7.83 -5.85
C SER A 55 8.87 7.60 -7.09
N ALA A 56 9.45 7.18 -8.23
CA ALA A 56 8.68 6.85 -9.42
C ALA A 56 7.95 5.51 -9.24
N GLU A 57 8.68 4.46 -8.86
CA GLU A 57 8.09 3.14 -8.63
C GLU A 57 7.01 3.16 -7.54
N ALA A 58 7.20 3.94 -6.47
CA ALA A 58 6.19 4.08 -5.43
C ALA A 58 4.89 4.73 -5.94
N ARG A 59 4.97 5.65 -6.91
CA ARG A 59 3.80 6.24 -7.56
C ARG A 59 3.13 5.23 -8.48
N ASP A 60 3.90 4.42 -9.19
CA ASP A 60 3.36 3.37 -10.06
C ASP A 60 2.62 2.31 -9.24
N VAL A 61 3.16 1.91 -8.07
CA VAL A 61 2.46 1.03 -7.14
C VAL A 61 1.16 1.66 -6.63
N ALA A 62 1.19 2.95 -6.25
CA ALA A 62 -0.01 3.64 -5.79
C ALA A 62 -1.09 3.71 -6.87
N ALA A 63 -0.70 3.99 -8.13
CA ALA A 63 -1.60 3.99 -9.27
C ALA A 63 -2.17 2.60 -9.56
N TYR A 64 -1.34 1.56 -9.48
CA TYR A 64 -1.78 0.17 -9.64
C TYR A 64 -2.81 -0.24 -8.57
N LEU A 65 -2.57 0.09 -7.30
CA LEU A 65 -3.49 -0.24 -6.21
C LEU A 65 -4.81 0.51 -6.30
N HIS A 66 -4.81 1.75 -6.79
CA HIS A 66 -6.04 2.51 -7.08
C HIS A 66 -6.79 2.01 -8.31
N ALA A 67 -6.15 1.22 -9.18
CA ALA A 67 -6.76 0.67 -10.39
C ALA A 67 -7.18 -0.80 -10.23
N ILE A 68 -6.82 -1.45 -9.13
CA ILE A 68 -7.30 -2.81 -8.82
C ILE A 68 -8.71 -2.70 -8.23
N ASP A 69 -9.66 -3.18 -9.02
CA ASP A 69 -11.06 -3.32 -8.62
C ASP A 69 -11.34 -4.75 -8.10
N ASP A 70 -12.51 -4.95 -7.48
CA ASP A 70 -12.81 -6.11 -6.62
C ASP A 70 -13.28 -7.39 -7.35
N GLU A 71 -13.21 -7.47 -8.69
CA GLU A 71 -13.68 -8.64 -9.48
C GLU A 71 -13.02 -9.98 -9.13
#